data_AF-A0A1G6N7T0-F1
#
_entry.id   AF-A0A1G6N7T0-F1
#
_cell.length_a   1.000
_cell.length_b   1.000
_cell.length_c   1.000
_cell.angle_alpha   90.00
_cell.angle_beta   90.00
_cell.angle_gamma   90.00
#
_symmetry.space_group_name_H-M   'P 1'
#
loop_
_entity.id
_entity.type
_entity.pdbx_description
1 polymer ?
#
loop_
_entity_poly.entity_id
_entity_poly.type
_entity_poly.pdbx_seq_one_letter_code
_entity_poly.pdbx_strand_id
1 'polypeptide(L)'
;MAQIKAGVMDIIRHPAKLLPTIILSVIWMVISYLMAMGKDTAVVKWINTLTYASGGMYGGSLGAAGGIFGKAVFAAVLNTIVLSLWAGKNPFARDANGQSLMTKATNKGMAKVAPFVIGLGVSLVLYYFFNVTSSTNNVMVGVMAAIGTIQAAQSSHGIIFSTVLFIIEKVSGGRTPSSSAVRNSLMGATAGFAICVPLTYLRQPLMIVAAGSAVLLLGILLAVLGQQKKPAQA
;
A
#
# COMPACT_ATOMS: atom_id res chain seq x y z
N MET A 1 3.02 -1.73 -19.00
CA MET A 1 4.20 -1.18 -19.71
C MET A 1 3.96 0.22 -20.28
N ALA A 2 2.98 0.42 -21.17
CA ALA A 2 2.74 1.72 -21.82
C ALA A 2 2.50 2.88 -20.84
N GLN A 3 1.71 2.66 -19.78
CA GLN A 3 1.45 3.67 -18.75
C GLN A 3 2.66 4.01 -17.88
N ILE A 4 3.53 3.03 -17.59
CA ILE A 4 4.79 3.25 -16.84
C ILE A 4 5.72 4.14 -17.67
N LYS A 5 5.88 3.83 -18.96
CA LYS A 5 6.68 4.64 -19.89
C LYS A 5 6.11 6.05 -20.05
N ALA A 6 4.79 6.20 -20.15
CA ALA A 6 4.13 7.50 -20.22
C ALA A 6 4.34 8.32 -18.94
N GLY A 7 4.22 7.70 -17.75
CA GLY A 7 4.47 8.38 -16.48
C GLY A 7 5.92 8.85 -16.31
N VAL A 8 6.90 8.02 -16.72
CA VAL A 8 8.31 8.42 -16.72
C VAL A 8 8.56 9.59 -17.68
N MET A 9 7.99 9.54 -18.88
CA MET A 9 8.13 10.61 -19.87
C MET A 9 7.48 11.92 -19.41
N ASP A 10 6.36 11.83 -18.70
CA ASP A 10 5.62 12.96 -18.13
C ASP A 10 6.42 13.68 -17.02
N ILE A 11 7.14 12.92 -16.19
CA ILE A 11 8.06 13.48 -15.19
C ILE A 11 9.23 14.22 -15.84
N ILE A 12 9.82 13.65 -16.90
CA ILE A 12 10.91 14.29 -17.65
C ILE A 12 10.47 15.61 -18.27
N ARG A 13 9.22 15.67 -18.78
CA ARG A 13 8.65 16.89 -19.38
C ARG A 13 8.24 17.94 -18.36
N HIS A 14 7.92 17.53 -17.13
CA HIS A 14 7.46 18.42 -16.06
C HIS A 14 8.24 18.14 -14.76
N PRO A 15 9.52 18.59 -14.68
CA PRO A 15 10.38 18.29 -13.53
C PRO A 15 9.86 18.87 -12.22
N ALA A 16 9.01 19.91 -12.26
CA ALA A 16 8.32 20.45 -11.10
C ALA A 16 7.46 19.40 -10.36
N LYS A 17 7.05 18.31 -11.03
CA LYS A 17 6.33 17.18 -10.40
C LYS A 17 7.20 16.38 -9.41
N LEU A 18 8.52 16.59 -9.41
CA LEU A 18 9.45 16.00 -8.45
C LEU A 18 9.62 16.84 -7.18
N LEU A 19 9.15 18.10 -7.17
CA LEU A 19 9.30 19.00 -6.03
C LEU A 19 8.81 18.37 -4.71
N PRO A 20 7.62 17.73 -4.64
CA PRO A 20 7.15 17.11 -3.40
C PRO A 20 8.10 16.01 -2.90
N THR A 21 8.67 15.22 -3.81
CA THR A 21 9.61 14.14 -3.47
C THR A 21 10.98 14.69 -3.05
N ILE A 22 11.47 15.75 -3.69
CA ILE A 22 12.73 16.41 -3.32
C ILE A 22 12.61 17.01 -1.92
N ILE A 23 11.54 17.78 -1.67
CA ILE A 23 11.27 18.39 -0.35
C ILE A 23 11.18 17.30 0.72
N LEU A 24 10.43 16.22 0.45
CA LEU A 24 10.31 15.10 1.38
C LEU A 24 11.66 14.42 1.67
N SER A 25 12.53 14.29 0.65
CA SER A 25 13.86 13.70 0.81
C SER A 25 14.76 14.56 1.69
N VAL A 26 14.71 15.89 1.53
CA VAL A 26 15.43 16.83 2.41
C VAL A 26 14.90 16.72 3.85
N ILE A 27 13.58 16.65 4.04
CA ILE A 27 12.97 16.47 5.36
C ILE A 27 13.47 15.17 6.01
N TRP A 28 13.48 14.05 5.28
CA TRP A 28 14.02 12.79 5.79
C TRP A 28 15.49 12.92 6.20
N MET A 29 16.32 13.53 5.36
CA MET A 29 17.74 13.71 5.64
C MET A 29 17.95 14.52 6.93
N VAL A 30 17.24 15.65 7.09
CA VAL A 30 17.34 16.49 8.28
C VAL A 30 16.88 15.74 9.54
N ILE A 31 15.75 15.02 9.48
CA ILE A 31 15.24 14.28 10.63
C ILE A 31 16.18 13.13 11.01
N SER A 32 16.65 12.36 10.03
CA SER A 32 17.61 11.28 10.26
C SER A 32 18.90 11.81 10.88
N TYR A 33 19.39 12.97 10.42
CA TYR A 33 20.55 13.63 11.02
C TYR A 33 20.30 14.06 12.48
N LEU A 34 19.15 14.70 12.76
CA LEU A 34 18.78 15.10 14.12
C LEU A 34 18.67 13.91 15.07
N MET A 35 18.06 12.82 14.61
CA MET A 35 17.95 11.56 15.35
C MET A 35 19.33 10.94 15.61
N ALA A 36 20.23 10.96 14.63
CA ALA A 36 21.59 10.46 14.78
C ALA A 36 22.43 11.27 15.78
N MET A 37 22.18 12.58 15.91
CA MET A 37 22.79 13.43 16.94
C MET A 37 22.16 13.28 18.34
N GLY A 38 21.19 12.38 18.51
CA GLY A 38 20.48 12.20 19.78
C GLY A 38 19.53 13.35 20.14
N LYS A 39 19.19 14.24 19.19
CA LYS A 39 18.24 15.34 19.39
C LYS A 39 16.79 14.85 19.19
N ASP A 40 16.37 13.90 19.99
CA ASP A 40 15.12 13.14 19.84
C ASP A 40 13.94 13.77 20.60
N THR A 41 13.77 15.09 20.45
CA THR A 41 12.68 15.84 21.08
C THR A 41 11.30 15.30 20.67
N ALA A 42 10.27 15.58 21.47
CA ALA A 42 8.90 15.14 21.18
C ALA A 42 8.44 15.59 19.78
N VAL A 43 8.82 16.79 19.35
CA VAL A 43 8.53 17.34 18.02
C VAL A 43 9.24 16.54 16.92
N VAL A 44 10.53 16.25 17.09
CA VAL A 44 11.30 15.45 16.11
C VAL A 44 10.72 14.04 16.00
N LYS A 45 10.35 13.41 17.11
CA LYS A 45 9.68 12.09 17.12
C LYS A 45 8.32 12.11 16.41
N TRP A 46 7.54 13.16 16.62
CA TRP A 46 6.26 13.35 15.95
C TRP A 46 6.42 13.50 14.43
N ILE A 47 7.30 14.41 13.98
CA ILE A 47 7.55 14.62 12.55
C ILE A 47 8.18 13.37 11.92
N ASN A 48 9.09 12.70 12.63
CA ASN A 48 9.66 11.42 12.20
C ASN A 48 8.57 10.37 11.97
N THR A 49 7.58 10.30 12.86
CA THR A 49 6.44 9.39 12.72
C THR A 49 5.59 9.75 11.52
N LEU A 50 5.20 11.04 11.40
CA LEU A 50 4.36 11.52 10.31
C LEU A 50 5.00 11.37 8.93
N THR A 51 6.33 11.47 8.84
CA THR A 51 7.05 11.39 7.58
C THR A 51 7.63 10.01 7.32
N TYR A 52 7.56 9.08 8.29
CA TYR A 52 8.24 7.79 8.22
C TYR A 52 9.76 7.95 7.96
N ALA A 53 10.39 8.96 8.58
CA ALA A 53 11.80 9.29 8.31
C ALA A 53 12.78 8.21 8.81
N SER A 54 12.48 7.56 9.93
CA SER A 54 13.30 6.47 10.50
C SER A 54 12.99 5.08 9.94
N GLY A 55 12.11 4.98 8.95
CA GLY A 55 11.79 3.73 8.28
C GLY A 55 13.05 3.03 7.78
N GLY A 56 13.35 1.86 8.34
CA GLY A 56 14.50 1.02 7.98
C GLY A 56 15.82 1.29 8.69
N MET A 57 15.88 2.23 9.64
CA MET A 57 17.11 2.51 10.40
C MET A 57 17.43 1.44 11.47
N TYR A 58 16.43 0.76 12.03
CA TYR A 58 16.58 -0.04 13.26
C TYR A 58 16.25 -1.54 13.10
N GLY A 59 16.16 -2.07 11.87
CA GLY A 59 15.69 -3.45 11.60
C GLY A 59 16.68 -4.35 10.86
N GLY A 60 17.98 -4.04 10.89
CA GLY A 60 19.00 -4.78 10.13
C GLY A 60 18.80 -4.68 8.62
N SER A 61 19.33 -5.65 7.87
CA SER A 61 19.22 -5.68 6.39
C SER A 61 17.79 -5.78 5.89
N LEU A 62 16.95 -6.59 6.56
CA LEU A 62 15.54 -6.74 6.22
C LEU A 62 14.76 -5.45 6.47
N GLY A 63 14.99 -4.81 7.63
CA GLY A 63 14.42 -3.52 7.95
C GLY A 63 14.86 -2.43 7.00
N ALA A 64 16.13 -2.40 6.58
CA ALA A 64 16.63 -1.44 5.60
C ALA A 64 15.94 -1.59 4.24
N ALA A 65 15.84 -2.81 3.72
CA ALA A 65 15.12 -3.10 2.47
C ALA A 65 13.64 -2.70 2.57
N GLY A 66 12.99 -3.07 3.67
CA GLY A 66 11.60 -2.71 3.96
C GLY A 66 11.37 -1.21 4.12
N GLY A 67 12.32 -0.51 4.73
CA GLY A 67 12.31 0.94 4.89
C GLY A 67 12.45 1.69 3.57
N ILE A 68 13.37 1.26 2.70
CA ILE A 68 13.54 1.84 1.36
C ILE A 68 12.25 1.66 0.56
N PHE A 69 11.68 0.45 0.56
CA PHE A 69 10.42 0.19 -0.14
C PHE A 69 9.26 0.98 0.46
N GLY A 70 9.15 1.02 1.78
CA GLY A 70 8.13 1.79 2.50
C GLY A 70 8.21 3.29 2.21
N LYS A 71 9.42 3.85 2.11
CA LYS A 71 9.66 5.24 1.69
C LYS A 71 9.25 5.49 0.25
N ALA A 72 9.56 4.57 -0.67
CA ALA A 72 9.12 4.69 -2.06
C ALA A 72 7.58 4.72 -2.16
N VAL A 73 6.89 3.83 -1.43
CA VAL A 73 5.42 3.81 -1.34
C VAL A 73 4.90 5.12 -0.73
N PHE A 74 5.48 5.56 0.38
CA PHE A 74 5.10 6.80 1.05
C PHE A 74 5.21 8.01 0.11
N ALA A 75 6.35 8.16 -0.56
CA ALA A 75 6.61 9.26 -1.48
C ALA A 75 5.66 9.22 -2.68
N ALA A 76 5.39 8.04 -3.25
CA ALA A 76 4.46 7.90 -4.37
C ALA A 76 3.04 8.34 -3.99
N VAL A 77 2.55 7.90 -2.82
CA VAL A 77 1.22 8.27 -2.33
C VAL A 77 1.14 9.76 -2.00
N LEU A 78 2.14 10.30 -1.30
CA LEU A 78 2.19 11.71 -0.97
C LEU A 78 2.23 12.58 -2.23
N ASN A 79 3.07 12.22 -3.20
CA ASN A 79 3.17 12.96 -4.46
C ASN A 79 1.83 12.94 -5.22
N THR A 80 1.14 11.81 -5.24
CA THR A 80 -0.19 11.71 -5.88
C THR A 80 -1.20 12.64 -5.21
N ILE A 81 -1.20 12.74 -3.87
CA ILE A 81 -2.07 13.64 -3.12
C ILE A 81 -1.73 15.10 -3.43
N VAL A 82 -0.46 15.48 -3.30
CA VAL A 82 0.00 16.86 -3.50
C VAL A 82 -0.27 17.33 -4.92
N LEU A 83 0.05 16.52 -5.93
CA LEU A 83 -0.20 16.86 -7.34
C LEU A 83 -1.69 16.95 -7.67
N SER A 84 -2.52 16.08 -7.09
CA SER A 84 -3.98 16.16 -7.27
C SER A 84 -4.53 17.46 -6.69
N LEU A 85 -4.11 17.83 -5.47
CA LEU A 85 -4.51 19.07 -4.81
C LEU A 85 -4.01 20.31 -5.57
N TRP A 86 -2.76 20.32 -6.05
CA TRP A 86 -2.24 21.38 -6.91
C TRP A 86 -2.99 21.54 -8.22
N ALA A 87 -3.49 20.43 -8.78
CA ALA A 87 -4.33 20.45 -9.97
C ALA A 87 -5.80 20.80 -9.68
N GLY A 88 -6.17 21.14 -8.43
CA GLY A 88 -7.55 21.41 -8.01
C GLY A 88 -8.46 20.18 -8.05
N LYS A 89 -7.88 18.97 -8.15
CA LYS A 89 -8.61 17.70 -8.21
C LYS A 89 -8.67 17.08 -6.82
N ASN A 90 -9.81 16.49 -6.47
CA ASN A 90 -9.91 15.74 -5.22
C ASN A 90 -9.16 14.40 -5.39
N PRO A 91 -8.08 14.11 -4.63
CA PRO A 91 -7.35 12.85 -4.70
C PRO A 91 -8.20 11.63 -4.29
N PHE A 92 -9.34 11.88 -3.65
CA PHE A 92 -10.32 10.89 -3.26
C PHE A 92 -11.63 11.00 -4.05
N ALA A 93 -11.60 11.69 -5.21
CA ALA A 93 -12.75 11.80 -6.09
C ALA A 93 -13.25 10.39 -6.46
N ARG A 94 -14.54 10.16 -6.23
CA ARG A 94 -15.21 8.90 -6.62
C ARG A 94 -15.17 8.74 -8.13
N ASP A 95 -15.12 7.48 -8.58
CA ASP A 95 -15.54 7.04 -9.91
C ASP A 95 -16.82 7.78 -10.35
N ALA A 96 -16.99 8.02 -11.65
CA ALA A 96 -18.05 8.82 -12.27
C ALA A 96 -19.49 8.45 -11.81
N ASN A 97 -19.66 7.26 -11.24
CA ASN A 97 -20.91 6.76 -10.68
C ASN A 97 -21.15 7.07 -9.18
N GLY A 98 -20.33 7.88 -8.50
CA GLY A 98 -20.64 8.45 -7.17
C GLY A 98 -20.77 7.46 -5.99
N GLN A 99 -20.54 6.16 -6.19
CA GLN A 99 -20.74 5.14 -5.15
C GLN A 99 -19.51 4.99 -4.23
N SER A 100 -19.75 4.82 -2.91
CA SER A 100 -18.67 4.59 -1.94
C SER A 100 -18.03 3.22 -2.20
N LEU A 101 -16.71 3.14 -1.99
CA LEU A 101 -15.93 1.89 -1.99
C LEU A 101 -16.59 0.80 -1.15
N MET A 102 -17.19 1.19 -0.02
CA MET A 102 -17.85 0.29 0.92
C MET A 102 -19.17 -0.25 0.37
N THR A 103 -19.89 0.51 -0.47
CA THR A 103 -21.19 0.11 -1.05
C THR A 103 -21.04 -0.88 -2.21
N LYS A 104 -19.95 -0.82 -2.99
CA LYS A 104 -19.68 -1.79 -4.06
C LYS A 104 -18.98 -3.08 -3.55
N ALA A 105 -18.41 -3.07 -2.35
CA ALA A 105 -17.84 -4.27 -1.71
C ALA A 105 -18.94 -5.25 -1.25
N THR A 106 -20.18 -4.76 -1.07
CA THR A 106 -21.31 -5.52 -0.52
C THR A 106 -22.16 -6.23 -1.59
N ASN A 107 -21.56 -6.81 -2.64
CA ASN A 107 -22.31 -7.59 -3.62
C ASN A 107 -21.83 -9.06 -3.73
N LYS A 108 -22.47 -9.86 -2.86
CA LYS A 108 -22.65 -11.32 -2.74
C LYS A 108 -21.83 -12.23 -3.68
N GLY A 109 -21.00 -13.09 -3.07
CA GLY A 109 -20.45 -14.31 -3.68
C GLY A 109 -19.12 -14.78 -3.06
N MET A 110 -19.01 -16.06 -2.67
CA MET A 110 -17.79 -16.64 -2.09
C MET A 110 -16.54 -16.50 -2.99
N ALA A 111 -16.72 -16.45 -4.32
CA ALA A 111 -15.65 -16.22 -5.30
C ALA A 111 -15.04 -14.80 -5.26
N LYS A 112 -15.72 -13.84 -4.59
CA LYS A 112 -15.23 -12.46 -4.38
C LYS A 112 -14.57 -12.24 -3.02
N VAL A 113 -14.73 -13.20 -2.10
CA VAL A 113 -14.12 -13.19 -0.76
C VAL A 113 -12.65 -13.56 -0.83
N ALA A 114 -12.28 -14.52 -1.70
CA ALA A 114 -10.89 -14.97 -1.81
C ALA A 114 -9.90 -13.85 -2.20
N PRO A 115 -10.15 -13.01 -3.23
CA PRO A 115 -9.26 -11.88 -3.55
C PRO A 115 -9.15 -10.86 -2.41
N PHE A 116 -10.26 -10.62 -1.68
CA PHE A 116 -10.26 -9.73 -0.53
C PHE A 116 -9.40 -10.27 0.62
N VAL A 117 -9.56 -11.55 0.98
CA VAL A 117 -8.79 -12.20 2.04
C VAL A 117 -7.31 -12.29 1.67
N ILE A 118 -6.99 -12.58 0.40
CA ILE A 118 -5.61 -12.54 -0.10
C ILE A 118 -5.03 -11.14 0.07
N GLY A 119 -5.75 -10.10 -0.37
CA GLY A 119 -5.32 -8.71 -0.19
C GLY A 119 -5.05 -8.35 1.27
N LEU A 120 -5.93 -8.80 2.17
CA LEU A 120 -5.80 -8.59 3.62
C LEU A 120 -4.55 -9.28 4.19
N GLY A 121 -4.31 -10.54 3.83
CA GLY A 121 -3.13 -11.29 4.25
C GLY A 121 -1.83 -10.70 3.69
N VAL A 122 -1.83 -10.32 2.41
CA VAL A 122 -0.66 -9.71 1.75
C VAL A 122 -0.29 -8.38 2.41
N SER A 123 -1.26 -7.52 2.74
CA SER A 123 -0.95 -6.24 3.38
C SER A 123 -0.45 -6.39 4.81
N LEU A 124 -0.93 -7.38 5.58
CA LEU A 124 -0.37 -7.71 6.90
C LEU A 124 1.10 -8.12 6.81
N VAL A 125 1.45 -8.99 5.86
CA VAL A 125 2.83 -9.43 5.63
C VAL A 125 3.71 -8.28 5.13
N LEU A 126 3.21 -7.48 4.18
CA LEU A 126 3.93 -6.30 3.67
C LEU A 126 4.14 -5.25 4.76
N TYR A 127 3.16 -5.05 5.64
CA TYR A 127 3.29 -4.12 6.75
C TYR A 127 4.41 -4.55 7.71
N TYR A 128 4.51 -5.84 8.02
CA TYR A 128 5.64 -6.37 8.78
C TYR A 128 6.98 -6.07 8.09
N PHE A 129 7.05 -6.23 6.76
CA PHE A 129 8.25 -5.87 6.00
C PHE A 129 8.60 -4.38 6.13
N PHE A 130 7.61 -3.48 6.08
CA PHE A 130 7.84 -2.04 6.26
C PHE A 130 8.14 -1.65 7.71
N ASN A 131 7.68 -2.43 8.69
CA ASN A 131 7.83 -2.14 10.10
C ASN A 131 8.24 -3.37 10.91
N VAL A 132 9.40 -3.94 10.57
CA VAL A 132 9.95 -5.17 11.19
C VAL A 132 10.04 -5.07 12.70
N THR A 133 10.32 -3.87 13.23
CA THR A 133 10.44 -3.61 14.67
C THR A 133 9.11 -3.31 15.36
N SER A 134 7.98 -3.27 14.63
CA SER A 134 6.68 -2.75 15.11
C SER A 134 6.82 -1.44 15.91
N SER A 135 7.65 -0.52 15.40
CA SER A 135 7.86 0.76 16.07
C SER A 135 6.68 1.67 15.80
N THR A 136 6.18 2.33 16.84
CA THR A 136 5.16 3.38 16.73
C THR A 136 5.64 4.53 15.84
N ASN A 137 6.96 4.77 15.79
CA ASN A 137 7.56 5.78 14.93
C ASN A 137 7.44 5.46 13.43
N ASN A 138 7.11 4.22 13.10
CA ASN A 138 7.04 3.75 11.72
C ASN A 138 5.59 3.51 11.27
N VAL A 139 4.60 3.80 12.12
CA VAL A 139 3.20 3.41 11.89
C VAL A 139 2.58 4.07 10.66
N MET A 140 3.04 5.28 10.31
CA MET A 140 2.47 6.08 9.22
C MET A 140 2.62 5.43 7.85
N VAL A 141 3.59 4.53 7.65
CA VAL A 141 3.69 3.76 6.40
C VAL A 141 2.45 2.89 6.16
N GLY A 142 1.84 2.37 7.23
CA GLY A 142 0.60 1.60 7.13
C GLY A 142 -0.58 2.47 6.74
N VAL A 143 -0.68 3.67 7.33
CA VAL A 143 -1.70 4.66 6.97
C VAL A 143 -1.56 5.09 5.52
N MET A 144 -0.34 5.41 5.07
CA MET A 144 -0.07 5.81 3.69
C MET A 144 -0.27 4.67 2.70
N ALA A 145 0.08 3.43 3.07
CA ALA A 145 -0.21 2.26 2.26
C ALA A 145 -1.72 2.02 2.12
N ALA A 146 -2.50 2.17 3.20
CA ALA A 146 -3.96 2.11 3.16
C ALA A 146 -4.56 3.21 2.27
N ILE A 147 -4.08 4.44 2.38
CA ILE A 147 -4.48 5.56 1.51
C ILE A 147 -4.13 5.26 0.05
N GLY A 148 -2.94 4.70 -0.20
CA GLY A 148 -2.49 4.30 -1.54
C GLY A 148 -3.36 3.21 -2.15
N THR A 149 -3.75 2.19 -1.37
CA THR A 149 -4.64 1.12 -1.85
C THR A 149 -6.05 1.62 -2.11
N ILE A 150 -6.54 2.59 -1.33
CA ILE A 150 -7.80 3.30 -1.59
C ILE A 150 -7.74 4.05 -2.93
N GLN A 151 -6.70 4.87 -3.15
CA GLN A 151 -6.54 5.63 -4.39
C GLN A 151 -6.40 4.71 -5.62
N ALA A 152 -5.67 3.60 -5.47
CA ALA A 152 -5.55 2.59 -6.51
C ALA A 152 -6.90 1.91 -6.82
N ALA A 153 -7.71 1.65 -5.79
CA ALA A 153 -9.05 1.05 -5.95
C ALA A 153 -10.09 2.01 -6.55
N GLN A 154 -9.88 3.33 -6.46
CA GLN A 154 -10.78 4.36 -6.99
C GLN A 154 -10.45 4.74 -8.43
N SER A 155 -9.16 4.90 -8.76
CA SER A 155 -8.76 5.49 -10.05
C SER A 155 -8.89 4.55 -11.25
N SER A 156 -8.95 3.22 -11.06
CA SER A 156 -9.06 2.17 -12.12
C SER A 156 -8.02 2.24 -13.27
N HIS A 157 -7.19 3.29 -13.32
CA HIS A 157 -6.28 3.70 -14.40
C HIS A 157 -5.04 4.43 -13.83
N GLY A 158 -4.51 3.99 -12.68
CA GLY A 158 -3.31 4.56 -12.06
C GLY A 158 -2.06 3.68 -12.25
N ILE A 159 -0.86 4.28 -12.18
CA ILE A 159 0.43 3.56 -12.29
C ILE A 159 0.51 2.44 -11.24
N ILE A 160 0.07 2.69 -10.00
CA ILE A 160 0.02 1.69 -8.91
C ILE A 160 -0.92 0.53 -9.27
N PHE A 161 -2.10 0.81 -9.82
CA PHE A 161 -3.06 -0.19 -10.28
C PHE A 161 -2.45 -1.03 -11.42
N SER A 162 -1.72 -0.39 -12.35
CA SER A 162 -1.05 -1.08 -13.47
C SER A 162 0.14 -1.95 -13.01
N THR A 163 0.87 -1.53 -11.97
CA THR A 163 1.98 -2.31 -11.39
C THR A 163 1.43 -3.50 -10.61
N VAL A 164 0.37 -3.31 -9.83
CA VAL A 164 -0.32 -4.41 -9.11
C VAL A 164 -0.93 -5.38 -10.11
N LEU A 165 -1.60 -4.91 -11.17
CA LEU A 165 -2.10 -5.75 -12.26
C LEU A 165 -0.97 -6.55 -12.92
N PHE A 166 0.15 -5.91 -13.25
CA PHE A 166 1.29 -6.60 -13.87
C PHE A 166 1.88 -7.69 -12.96
N ILE A 167 2.03 -7.42 -11.67
CA ILE A 167 2.51 -8.42 -10.71
C ILE A 167 1.52 -9.58 -10.62
N ILE A 168 0.22 -9.29 -10.51
CA ILE A 168 -0.82 -10.32 -10.45
C ILE A 168 -0.89 -11.12 -11.77
N GLU A 169 -0.77 -10.47 -12.93
CA GLU A 169 -0.75 -11.13 -14.25
C GLU A 169 0.46 -12.05 -14.42
N LYS A 170 1.64 -11.60 -13.98
CA LYS A 170 2.87 -12.39 -14.04
C LYS A 170 2.81 -13.59 -13.09
N VAL A 171 2.23 -13.41 -11.91
CA VAL A 171 2.03 -14.49 -10.92
C VAL A 171 0.89 -15.43 -11.35
N SER A 172 -0.13 -14.93 -12.04
CA SER A 172 -1.28 -15.72 -12.51
C SER A 172 -1.05 -16.41 -13.85
N GLY A 173 0.18 -16.38 -14.39
CA GLY A 173 0.52 -17.06 -15.65
C GLY A 173 -0.15 -16.47 -16.89
N GLY A 174 -0.36 -15.16 -16.93
CA GLY A 174 -0.91 -14.46 -18.11
C GLY A 174 -2.44 -14.42 -18.20
N ARG A 175 -3.17 -14.92 -17.20
CA ARG A 175 -4.63 -14.71 -17.10
C ARG A 175 -4.92 -13.31 -16.57
N THR A 176 -5.52 -12.45 -17.39
CA THR A 176 -5.96 -11.11 -16.98
C THR A 176 -7.00 -11.22 -15.84
N PRO A 177 -6.68 -10.77 -14.62
CA PRO A 177 -7.62 -10.82 -13.51
C PRO A 177 -8.83 -9.92 -13.80
N SER A 178 -10.03 -10.32 -13.39
CA SER A 178 -11.20 -9.45 -13.56
C SER A 178 -11.01 -8.16 -12.75
N SER A 179 -11.40 -7.00 -13.30
CA SER A 179 -11.27 -5.69 -12.62
C SER A 179 -11.94 -5.67 -11.24
N SER A 180 -12.93 -6.55 -11.01
CA SER A 180 -13.56 -6.75 -9.71
C SER A 180 -12.70 -7.51 -8.70
N ALA A 181 -11.91 -8.50 -9.13
CA ALA A 181 -10.99 -9.23 -8.25
C ALA A 181 -9.83 -8.35 -7.76
N VAL A 182 -9.27 -7.52 -8.64
CA VAL A 182 -8.19 -6.57 -8.28
C VAL A 182 -8.70 -5.52 -7.29
N ARG A 183 -9.89 -4.96 -7.54
CA ARG A 183 -10.51 -3.99 -6.64
C ARG A 183 -10.82 -4.57 -5.27
N ASN A 184 -11.32 -5.82 -5.21
CA ASN A 184 -11.55 -6.50 -3.94
C ASN A 184 -10.24 -6.79 -3.18
N SER A 185 -9.17 -7.16 -3.89
CA SER A 185 -7.85 -7.33 -3.27
C SER A 185 -7.29 -6.01 -2.73
N LEU A 186 -7.48 -4.90 -3.43
CA LEU A 186 -7.06 -3.58 -2.93
C LEU A 186 -7.86 -3.12 -1.71
N MET A 187 -9.16 -3.44 -1.66
CA MET A 187 -10.00 -3.21 -0.47
C MET A 187 -9.55 -4.08 0.70
N GLY A 188 -9.24 -5.36 0.45
CA GLY A 188 -8.67 -6.26 1.43
C GLY A 188 -7.34 -5.75 1.97
N ALA A 189 -6.46 -5.29 1.06
CA ALA A 189 -5.18 -4.69 1.41
C ALA A 189 -5.35 -3.44 2.29
N THR A 190 -6.31 -2.57 1.94
CA THR A 190 -6.68 -1.40 2.74
C THR A 190 -7.09 -1.81 4.16
N ALA A 191 -7.98 -2.80 4.28
CA ALA A 191 -8.42 -3.31 5.58
C ALA A 191 -7.25 -3.88 6.39
N GLY A 192 -6.39 -4.69 5.77
CA GLY A 192 -5.22 -5.25 6.46
C GLY A 192 -4.22 -4.19 6.91
N PHE A 193 -3.93 -3.17 6.09
CA PHE A 193 -3.08 -2.04 6.52
C PHE A 193 -3.74 -1.22 7.63
N ALA A 194 -5.06 -0.99 7.57
CA ALA A 194 -5.79 -0.29 8.61
C ALA A 194 -5.80 -1.06 9.94
N ILE A 195 -5.88 -2.39 9.91
CA ILE A 195 -5.81 -3.27 11.08
C ILE A 195 -4.38 -3.31 11.65
N CYS A 196 -3.34 -3.23 10.81
CA CYS A 196 -1.94 -3.20 11.27
C CYS A 196 -1.60 -1.98 12.15
N VAL A 197 -2.21 -0.83 11.89
CA VAL A 197 -1.96 0.42 12.63
C VAL A 197 -2.23 0.25 14.13
N PRO A 198 -3.42 -0.17 14.60
CA PRO A 198 -3.66 -0.45 16.02
C PRO A 198 -2.84 -1.65 16.53
N LEU A 199 -2.63 -2.69 15.72
CA LEU A 199 -1.81 -3.85 16.10
C LEU A 199 -0.35 -3.49 16.38
N THR A 200 0.17 -2.42 15.79
CA THR A 200 1.54 -1.94 16.04
C THR A 200 1.74 -1.50 17.49
N TYR A 201 0.69 -1.02 18.16
CA TYR A 201 0.77 -0.63 19.57
C TYR A 201 0.92 -1.84 20.51
N LEU A 202 0.58 -3.04 20.06
CA LEU A 202 0.81 -4.27 20.81
C LEU A 202 2.29 -4.71 20.78
N ARG A 203 3.15 -4.04 19.99
CA ARG A 203 4.61 -4.27 19.92
C ARG A 203 5.03 -5.72 19.66
N GLN A 204 4.17 -6.51 19.04
CA GLN A 204 4.43 -7.91 18.72
C GLN A 204 4.51 -8.11 17.19
N PRO A 205 5.69 -7.84 16.57
CA PRO A 205 5.85 -7.86 15.12
C PRO A 205 5.59 -9.26 14.53
N LEU A 206 6.00 -10.31 15.24
CA LEU A 206 5.79 -11.70 14.79
C LEU A 206 4.31 -12.10 14.73
N MET A 207 3.45 -11.55 15.60
CA MET A 207 2.01 -11.86 15.54
C MET A 207 1.37 -11.25 14.29
N ILE A 208 1.83 -10.08 13.84
CA ILE A 208 1.32 -9.44 12.62
C ILE A 208 1.66 -10.31 11.41
N VAL A 209 2.89 -10.83 11.33
CA VAL A 209 3.30 -11.68 10.21
C VAL A 209 2.66 -13.06 10.27
N ALA A 210 2.48 -13.65 11.45
CA ALA A 210 1.84 -14.94 11.64
C ALA A 210 0.35 -14.86 11.29
N ALA A 211 -0.36 -13.84 11.79
CA ALA A 211 -1.76 -13.59 11.43
C ALA A 211 -1.90 -13.30 9.94
N GLY A 212 -1.02 -12.47 9.37
CA GLY A 212 -0.99 -12.19 7.94
C GLY A 212 -0.80 -13.44 7.09
N SER A 213 0.15 -14.30 7.47
CA SER A 213 0.42 -15.57 6.77
C SER A 213 -0.76 -16.54 6.88
N ALA A 214 -1.38 -16.67 8.06
CA ALA A 214 -2.56 -17.51 8.26
C ALA A 214 -3.75 -17.05 7.42
N VAL A 215 -4.00 -15.73 7.40
CA VAL A 215 -5.06 -15.14 6.57
C VAL A 215 -4.76 -15.33 5.08
N LEU A 216 -3.51 -15.15 4.67
CA LEU A 216 -3.09 -15.33 3.28
C LEU A 216 -3.29 -16.78 2.82
N LEU A 217 -2.89 -17.76 3.65
CA LEU A 217 -3.14 -19.18 3.39
C LEU A 217 -4.63 -19.49 3.27
N LEU A 218 -5.45 -18.93 4.15
CA LEU A 218 -6.91 -19.07 4.09
C LEU A 218 -7.48 -18.46 2.80
N GLY A 219 -6.97 -17.30 2.38
CA GLY A 219 -7.34 -16.67 1.11
C GLY A 219 -7.00 -17.53 -0.11
N ILE A 220 -5.80 -18.14 -0.12
CA ILE A 220 -5.37 -19.06 -1.18
C ILE A 220 -6.24 -20.33 -1.19
N LEU A 221 -6.49 -20.93 -0.03
CA LEU A 221 -7.38 -22.10 0.09
C LEU A 221 -8.77 -21.81 -0.47
N LEU A 222 -9.36 -20.67 -0.11
CA LEU A 222 -10.65 -20.24 -0.66
C LEU A 222 -10.60 -20.02 -2.18
N ALA A 223 -9.49 -19.52 -2.72
CA ALA A 223 -9.32 -19.35 -4.16
C ALA A 223 -9.29 -20.70 -4.90
N VAL A 224 -8.55 -21.67 -4.36
CA VAL A 224 -8.44 -23.03 -4.93
C VAL A 224 -9.79 -23.76 -4.86
N LEU A 225 -10.46 -23.73 -3.71
CA LEU A 225 -11.78 -24.34 -3.52
C LEU A 225 -12.87 -23.67 -4.37
N GLY A 226 -12.76 -22.35 -4.59
CA GLY A 226 -13.67 -21.60 -5.45
C GLY A 226 -13.51 -21.91 -6.93
N GLN A 227 -12.31 -22.26 -7.39
CA GLN A 227 -12.06 -22.68 -8.78
C GLN A 227 -12.65 -24.06 -9.08
N GLN A 228 -12.63 -24.97 -8.10
CA GLN A 228 -13.22 -26.32 -8.19
C GLN A 228 -14.75 -26.31 -8.35
N LYS A 229 -15.42 -25.24 -7.90
CA LYS A 229 -16.89 -25.10 -7.96
C LYS A 229 -17.43 -24.46 -9.25
N LYS A 230 -16.58 -24.00 -10.18
CA LYS A 230 -17.06 -23.65 -11.53
C LYS A 230 -17.28 -24.96 -12.29
N PRO A 231 -18.54 -25.38 -12.56
CA PRO A 231 -18.75 -26.58 -13.36
C PRO A 231 -18.15 -26.34 -14.74
N ALA A 232 -17.47 -27.34 -15.27
CA ALA A 232 -17.30 -27.49 -16.69
C ALA A 232 -18.71 -27.44 -17.33
N GLN A 233 -19.08 -26.29 -17.89
CA GLN A 233 -20.19 -26.23 -18.82
C GLN A 233 -19.63 -26.71 -20.15
N ALA A 234 -19.84 -28.01 -20.38
CA ALA A 234 -19.81 -28.66 -21.68
C ALA A 234 -20.93 -28.10 -22.58
#